data_AF-A0A1V5Y4P8-F1
#
_entry.id   AF-A0A1V5Y4P8-F1
#
_cell.length_a   1.000
_cell.length_b   1.000
_cell.length_c   1.000
_cell.angle_alpha   90.00
_cell.angle_beta   90.00
_cell.angle_gamma   90.00
#
_symmetry.space_group_name_H-M   'P 1'
#
loop_
_entity.id
_entity.type
_entity.pdbx_description
1 polymer ?
#
loop_
_entity_poly.entity_id
_entity_poly.type
_entity_poly.pdbx_seq_one_letter_code
_entity_poly.pdbx_strand_id
1 'polypeptide(L)'
;MTARIDDTLEKRFRNRQALREKLKGFLNKNLPVESVYHLNQTISEKFEGSEDALLDMLAVETDDNLASLIILILSNSPQPKTVKAVQKILKSPRLSEKARGRFAALLMLLQGGAPDNDKIPNDQTEQVIKSLESYWDGIDPIEVGHIWLSEYGKVSPDEKIAMLALLFKTGSVSYLPIFSMELGSPDLKIARFVAENLGVLNHESALLMLKSLPEFPNTALRLAIEASIKKLERKKRNGELATLLPTEKMDFYKAYTAFEEDAGHASVIFAKQKPGGGSIHVFFTLIDTLDRGILSSFGLNMETSAEFVDTFHEFSSRHNMISHAESDKSFAIWLLQQAEALSIERGYNLPPEYLLNRRLIWDEKRVSKNYGIKFGLKCCECGQLIRFSKKNRDVLLSNQVALCHECMEKKTKCESCGASINPIKGYAMGRPDLAHVTVICEKCYKSAAAKKKNRKKNKDNSR
;
A
#
# COMPACT_ATOMS: atom_id res chain seq x y z
N MET A 1 46.74 15.28 -44.96
CA MET A 1 46.65 14.45 -43.75
C MET A 1 45.27 14.64 -43.15
N THR A 2 44.34 13.73 -43.43
CA THR A 2 43.03 13.70 -42.79
C THR A 2 43.21 13.30 -41.33
N ALA A 3 42.70 14.11 -40.40
CA ALA A 3 42.75 13.80 -38.98
C ALA A 3 42.05 12.45 -38.74
N ARG A 4 42.82 11.43 -38.32
CA ARG A 4 42.26 10.18 -37.82
C ARG A 4 41.37 10.55 -36.63
N ILE A 5 40.07 10.33 -36.77
CA ILE A 5 39.16 10.34 -35.63
C ILE A 5 39.71 9.29 -34.66
N ASP A 6 40.00 9.72 -33.43
CA ASP A 6 40.46 8.85 -32.36
C ASP A 6 39.50 7.66 -32.24
N ASP A 7 40.00 6.44 -32.46
CA ASP A 7 39.21 5.20 -32.46
C ASP A 7 38.38 5.06 -31.15
N THR A 8 38.80 5.73 -30.07
CA THR A 8 38.06 5.80 -28.80
C THR A 8 36.83 6.72 -28.84
N LEU A 9 36.87 7.84 -29.57
CA LEU A 9 35.74 8.75 -29.74
C LEU A 9 34.68 8.15 -30.67
N GLU A 10 35.10 7.48 -31.73
CA GLU A 10 34.18 6.79 -32.65
C GLU A 10 33.47 5.62 -31.95
N LYS A 11 34.21 4.82 -31.15
CA LYS A 11 33.62 3.75 -30.31
C LYS A 11 32.61 4.32 -29.31
N ARG A 12 32.92 5.44 -28.65
CA ARG A 12 31.99 6.13 -27.71
C ARG A 12 30.73 6.64 -28.41
N PHE A 13 30.85 7.24 -29.59
CA PHE A 13 29.71 7.73 -30.36
C PHE A 13 28.80 6.60 -30.84
N ARG A 14 29.37 5.51 -31.37
CA ARG A 14 28.59 4.32 -31.80
C ARG A 14 27.88 3.65 -30.62
N ASN A 15 28.55 3.52 -29.47
CA ASN A 15 27.93 3.00 -28.25
C ASN A 15 26.77 3.89 -27.78
N ARG A 16 26.93 5.22 -27.85
CA ARG A 16 25.88 6.20 -27.52
C ARG A 16 24.64 6.05 -28.39
N GLN A 17 24.83 5.94 -29.70
CA GLN A 17 23.75 5.75 -30.68
C GLN A 17 23.01 4.43 -30.46
N ALA A 18 23.74 3.33 -30.27
CA ALA A 18 23.14 2.01 -30.04
C ALA A 18 22.34 1.95 -28.72
N LEU A 19 22.83 2.60 -27.67
CA LEU A 19 22.13 2.71 -26.39
C LEU A 19 20.86 3.57 -26.52
N ARG A 20 20.95 4.69 -27.24
CA ARG A 20 19.81 5.58 -27.52
C ARG A 20 18.66 4.85 -28.22
N GLU A 21 18.95 4.13 -29.30
CA GLU A 21 17.93 3.38 -30.06
C GLU A 21 17.31 2.26 -29.22
N LYS A 22 18.09 1.63 -28.35
CA LYS A 22 17.58 0.59 -27.44
C LYS A 22 16.66 1.16 -26.37
N LEU A 23 17.02 2.30 -25.78
CA LEU A 23 16.17 3.00 -24.80
C LEU A 23 14.90 3.56 -25.45
N LYS A 24 14.96 4.08 -26.68
CA LYS A 24 13.76 4.45 -27.44
C LYS A 24 12.87 3.26 -27.76
N GLY A 25 13.45 2.13 -28.16
CA GLY A 25 12.73 0.89 -28.37
C GLY A 25 12.05 0.36 -27.10
N PHE A 26 12.59 0.69 -25.93
CA PHE A 26 11.99 0.41 -24.62
C PHE A 26 10.83 1.37 -24.33
N LEU A 27 11.00 2.69 -24.53
CA LEU A 27 9.93 3.68 -24.36
C LEU A 27 8.73 3.44 -25.29
N ASN A 28 8.96 2.88 -26.48
CA ASN A 28 7.92 2.59 -27.46
C ASN A 28 7.18 1.27 -27.22
N LYS A 29 7.70 0.42 -26.33
CA LYS A 29 7.06 -0.85 -25.97
C LYS A 29 6.55 -0.68 -24.55
N ASN A 30 5.24 -0.60 -24.35
CA ASN A 30 4.61 -0.67 -23.03
C ASN A 30 4.99 -2.01 -22.37
N LEU A 31 6.16 -2.08 -21.74
CA LEU A 31 6.70 -3.29 -21.14
C LEU A 31 6.46 -3.25 -19.62
N PRO A 32 6.13 -4.39 -18.98
CA PRO A 32 5.78 -4.45 -17.57
C PRO A 32 6.91 -4.03 -16.62
N VAL A 33 6.54 -3.67 -15.38
CA VAL A 33 7.32 -3.04 -14.28
C VAL A 33 8.65 -3.72 -13.91
N GLU A 34 8.84 -5.00 -14.20
CA GLU A 34 10.11 -5.73 -14.01
C GLU A 34 11.24 -5.23 -14.94
N SER A 35 10.89 -4.36 -15.87
CA SER A 35 11.69 -3.95 -17.00
C SER A 35 12.85 -3.01 -16.66
N VAL A 36 12.82 -2.21 -15.58
CA VAL A 36 13.94 -1.31 -15.24
C VAL A 36 15.15 -2.06 -14.69
N TYR A 37 14.93 -3.00 -13.76
CA TYR A 37 16.02 -3.82 -13.22
C TYR A 37 16.62 -4.70 -14.33
N HIS A 38 15.76 -5.32 -15.15
CA HIS A 38 16.20 -6.08 -16.33
C HIS A 38 16.85 -5.20 -17.39
N LEU A 39 16.42 -3.95 -17.56
CA LEU A 39 17.03 -2.97 -18.46
C LEU A 39 18.41 -2.57 -17.95
N ASN A 40 18.55 -2.28 -16.65
CA ASN A 40 19.83 -2.00 -16.01
C ASN A 40 20.79 -3.17 -16.19
N GLN A 41 20.35 -4.39 -15.86
CA GLN A 41 21.14 -5.60 -16.05
C GLN A 41 21.51 -5.80 -17.54
N THR A 42 20.55 -5.65 -18.44
CA THR A 42 20.76 -5.77 -19.90
C THR A 42 21.71 -4.71 -20.44
N ILE A 43 21.71 -3.50 -19.87
CA ILE A 43 22.62 -2.41 -20.25
C ILE A 43 24.02 -2.72 -19.74
N SER A 44 24.16 -3.08 -18.46
CA SER A 44 25.44 -3.42 -17.84
C SER A 44 26.10 -4.64 -18.49
N GLU A 45 25.33 -5.66 -18.89
CA GLU A 45 25.86 -6.88 -19.54
C GLU A 45 26.25 -6.66 -21.01
N LYS A 46 25.54 -5.77 -21.74
CA LYS A 46 25.73 -5.62 -23.19
C LYS A 46 26.54 -4.40 -23.60
N PHE A 47 26.79 -3.44 -22.70
CA PHE A 47 27.49 -2.21 -23.02
C PHE A 47 28.60 -1.90 -22.01
N GLU A 48 29.83 -2.16 -22.43
CA GLU A 48 31.05 -1.78 -21.72
C GLU A 48 31.14 -0.26 -21.57
N GLY A 49 31.31 0.25 -20.33
CA GLY A 49 31.34 1.69 -20.05
C GLY A 49 29.98 2.40 -20.19
N SER A 50 28.87 1.67 -20.04
CA SER A 50 27.50 2.16 -20.17
C SER A 50 27.19 3.38 -19.29
N GLU A 51 27.76 3.45 -18.09
CA GLU A 51 27.53 4.57 -17.15
C GLU A 51 28.05 5.91 -17.69
N ASP A 52 29.30 5.94 -18.17
CA ASP A 52 29.89 7.14 -18.80
C ASP A 52 29.08 7.54 -20.05
N ALA A 53 28.62 6.56 -20.83
CA ALA A 53 27.81 6.80 -22.01
C ALA A 53 26.43 7.40 -21.66
N LEU A 54 25.80 6.93 -20.58
CA LEU A 54 24.53 7.46 -20.08
C LEU A 54 24.68 8.88 -19.52
N LEU A 55 25.74 9.16 -18.76
CA LEU A 55 26.07 10.51 -18.29
C LEU A 55 26.30 11.46 -19.47
N ASP A 56 27.09 11.03 -20.46
CA ASP A 56 27.33 11.77 -21.71
C ASP A 56 26.04 12.04 -22.48
N MET A 57 25.12 11.07 -22.55
CA MET A 57 23.80 11.23 -23.18
C MET A 57 22.96 12.25 -22.43
N LEU A 58 22.91 12.16 -21.10
CA LEU A 58 22.12 13.07 -20.28
C LEU A 58 22.52 14.54 -20.47
N ALA A 59 23.80 14.79 -20.76
CA ALA A 59 24.34 16.12 -21.03
C ALA A 59 23.87 16.74 -22.36
N VAL A 60 23.49 15.94 -23.35
CA VAL A 60 23.16 16.41 -24.71
C VAL A 60 21.77 16.01 -25.20
N GLU A 61 21.05 15.15 -24.46
CA GLU A 61 19.76 14.65 -24.90
C GLU A 61 18.70 15.75 -24.96
N THR A 62 17.83 15.68 -25.95
CA THR A 62 16.77 16.69 -26.19
C THR A 62 15.38 16.16 -25.83
N ASP A 63 15.21 14.84 -25.88
CA ASP A 63 14.01 14.12 -25.47
C ASP A 63 13.94 13.98 -23.93
N ASP A 64 12.89 14.51 -23.33
CA ASP A 64 12.72 14.55 -21.87
C ASP A 64 12.34 13.19 -21.26
N ASN A 65 11.61 12.36 -21.99
CA ASN A 65 11.26 11.00 -21.54
C ASN A 65 12.51 10.12 -21.50
N LEU A 66 13.33 10.24 -22.54
CA LEU A 66 14.60 9.53 -22.61
C LEU A 66 15.60 10.02 -21.56
N ALA A 67 15.67 11.33 -21.30
CA ALA A 67 16.50 11.87 -20.24
C ALA A 67 16.06 11.36 -18.85
N SER A 68 14.75 11.27 -18.60
CA SER A 68 14.20 10.76 -17.34
C SER A 68 14.50 9.28 -17.13
N LEU A 69 14.40 8.46 -18.19
CA LEU A 69 14.79 7.04 -18.15
C LEU A 69 16.29 6.87 -17.82
N ILE A 70 17.14 7.72 -18.39
CA ILE A 70 18.59 7.71 -18.10
C ILE A 70 18.87 8.05 -16.63
N ILE A 71 18.19 9.06 -16.08
CA ILE A 71 18.32 9.44 -14.67
C ILE A 71 17.97 8.25 -13.77
N LEU A 72 16.89 7.54 -14.08
CA LEU A 72 16.42 6.37 -13.34
C LEU A 72 17.40 5.18 -13.41
N ILE A 73 17.97 4.92 -14.59
CA ILE A 73 19.00 3.88 -14.75
C ILE A 73 20.21 4.19 -13.86
N LEU A 74 20.65 5.45 -13.90
CA LEU A 74 21.83 5.91 -13.15
C LEU A 74 21.59 5.98 -11.64
N SER A 75 20.38 6.34 -11.19
CA SER A 75 20.05 6.42 -9.76
C SER A 75 19.96 5.05 -9.09
N ASN A 76 19.56 4.01 -9.82
CA ASN A 76 19.41 2.65 -9.31
C ASN A 76 20.73 1.88 -9.17
N SER A 77 21.86 2.46 -9.56
CA SER A 77 23.20 1.90 -9.33
C SER A 77 24.13 2.94 -8.71
N PRO A 78 23.92 3.32 -7.44
CA PRO A 78 24.66 4.41 -6.82
C PRO A 78 26.10 4.00 -6.54
N GLN A 79 26.97 4.17 -7.54
CA GLN A 79 28.40 4.02 -7.34
C GLN A 79 28.99 5.34 -6.81
N PRO A 80 29.92 5.31 -5.84
CA PRO A 80 30.64 6.51 -5.40
C PRO A 80 31.36 7.26 -6.54
N LYS A 81 31.64 6.56 -7.65
CA LYS A 81 32.22 7.13 -8.87
C LYS A 81 31.20 7.97 -9.65
N THR A 82 29.95 7.54 -9.76
CA THR A 82 28.85 8.27 -10.42
C THR A 82 28.63 9.62 -9.75
N VAL A 83 28.53 9.62 -8.42
CA VAL A 83 28.31 10.85 -7.63
C VAL A 83 29.43 11.87 -7.89
N LYS A 84 30.70 11.42 -7.87
CA LYS A 84 31.86 12.27 -8.18
C LYS A 84 31.85 12.77 -9.62
N ALA A 85 31.45 11.93 -10.58
CA ALA A 85 31.35 12.30 -11.98
C ALA A 85 30.26 13.36 -12.19
N VAL A 86 29.06 13.17 -11.64
CA VAL A 86 27.94 14.13 -11.69
C VAL A 86 28.34 15.46 -11.05
N GLN A 87 28.98 15.45 -9.88
CA GLN A 87 29.49 16.67 -9.24
C GLN A 87 30.53 17.39 -10.08
N LYS A 88 31.40 16.66 -10.79
CA LYS A 88 32.38 17.25 -11.70
C LYS A 88 31.72 17.86 -12.94
N ILE A 89 30.71 17.19 -13.49
CA ILE A 89 29.94 17.66 -14.65
C ILE A 89 29.16 18.93 -14.29
N LEU A 90 28.49 18.96 -13.14
CA LEU A 90 27.72 20.13 -12.69
C LEU A 90 28.57 21.41 -12.54
N LYS A 91 29.87 21.27 -12.25
CA LYS A 91 30.82 22.39 -12.17
C LYS A 91 31.26 22.91 -13.55
N SER A 92 30.88 22.25 -14.64
CA SER A 92 31.25 22.67 -15.99
C SER A 92 30.44 23.90 -16.42
N PRO A 93 31.11 24.98 -16.88
CA PRO A 93 30.43 26.18 -17.35
C PRO A 93 29.74 25.98 -18.70
N ARG A 94 29.99 24.86 -19.40
CA ARG A 94 29.49 24.58 -20.75
C ARG A 94 28.16 23.81 -20.78
N LEU A 95 27.58 23.45 -19.63
CA LEU A 95 26.27 22.82 -19.61
C LEU A 95 25.15 23.81 -19.92
N SER A 96 24.20 23.38 -20.73
CA SER A 96 22.90 24.05 -20.83
C SER A 96 22.17 24.00 -19.50
N GLU A 97 21.27 24.96 -19.28
CA GLU A 97 20.45 25.06 -18.07
C GLU A 97 19.63 23.78 -17.86
N LYS A 98 19.00 23.28 -18.94
CA LYS A 98 18.23 22.02 -18.95
C LYS A 98 19.07 20.80 -18.56
N ALA A 99 20.29 20.69 -19.09
CA ALA A 99 21.20 19.61 -18.71
C ALA A 99 21.64 19.73 -17.24
N ARG A 100 21.88 20.95 -16.76
CA ARG A 100 22.24 21.22 -15.36
C ARG A 100 21.13 20.78 -14.41
N GLY A 101 19.86 21.08 -14.70
CA GLY A 101 18.72 20.62 -13.91
C GLY A 101 18.61 19.09 -13.82
N ARG A 102 18.85 18.39 -14.93
CA ARG A 102 18.84 16.90 -14.97
C ARG A 102 19.94 16.27 -14.13
N PHE A 103 21.17 16.81 -14.19
CA PHE A 103 22.26 16.33 -13.35
C PHE A 103 22.06 16.66 -11.87
N ALA A 104 21.40 17.78 -11.55
CA ALA A 104 21.02 18.10 -10.18
C ALA A 104 19.98 17.10 -9.65
N ALA A 105 18.95 16.78 -10.45
CA ALA A 105 17.96 15.76 -10.11
C ALA A 105 18.60 14.37 -9.90
N LEU A 106 19.50 13.96 -10.79
CA LEU A 106 20.26 12.72 -10.63
C LEU A 106 21.12 12.72 -9.36
N LEU A 107 21.79 13.83 -9.05
CA LEU A 107 22.60 13.95 -7.83
C LEU A 107 21.74 13.82 -6.57
N MET A 108 20.53 14.41 -6.56
CA MET A 108 19.57 14.28 -5.46
C MET A 108 19.17 12.84 -5.22
N LEU A 109 18.80 12.13 -6.30
CA LEU A 109 18.42 10.72 -6.21
C LEU A 109 19.60 9.84 -5.74
N LEU A 110 20.82 10.10 -6.22
CA LEU A 110 22.03 9.37 -5.83
C LEU A 110 22.46 9.60 -4.38
N GLN A 111 22.18 10.78 -3.82
CA GLN A 111 22.61 11.16 -2.47
C GLN A 111 21.52 10.96 -1.41
N GLY A 112 20.32 10.52 -1.81
CA GLY A 112 19.24 10.19 -0.87
C GLY A 112 18.73 11.39 -0.06
N GLY A 113 18.98 12.62 -0.51
CA GLY A 113 18.67 13.83 0.26
C GLY A 113 18.42 15.03 -0.65
N ALA A 114 17.60 15.96 -0.16
CA ALA A 114 17.53 17.30 -0.73
C ALA A 114 18.92 17.95 -0.58
N PRO A 115 19.46 18.61 -1.62
CA PRO A 115 20.68 19.38 -1.46
C PRO A 115 20.37 20.50 -0.47
N ASP A 116 21.33 20.85 0.38
CA ASP A 116 21.19 21.97 1.32
C ASP A 116 20.47 23.14 0.63
N ASN A 117 19.26 23.46 1.11
CA ASN A 117 18.36 24.49 0.55
C ASN A 117 19.04 25.86 0.41
N ASP A 118 20.16 26.07 1.10
CA ASP A 118 20.91 27.33 1.10
C ASP A 118 21.85 27.51 -0.11
N LYS A 119 21.95 26.53 -1.02
CA LYS A 119 22.93 26.57 -2.14
C LYS A 119 22.37 26.30 -3.53
N ILE A 120 21.07 26.04 -3.65
CA ILE A 120 20.42 25.88 -4.95
C ILE A 120 19.58 27.12 -5.21
N PRO A 121 19.90 27.93 -6.24
CA PRO A 121 19.08 29.08 -6.56
C PRO A 121 17.65 28.60 -6.95
N ASN A 122 16.64 29.39 -6.58
CA ASN A 122 15.21 29.01 -6.65
C ASN A 122 14.75 28.50 -8.03
N ASP A 123 15.40 28.97 -9.10
CA ASP A 123 15.22 28.57 -10.50
C ASP A 123 15.58 27.09 -10.76
N GLN A 124 16.56 26.54 -10.05
CA GLN A 124 16.99 25.13 -10.18
C GLN A 124 16.08 24.17 -9.41
N THR A 125 15.51 24.58 -8.28
CA THR A 125 14.51 23.79 -7.54
C THR A 125 13.24 23.60 -8.38
N GLU A 126 12.78 24.63 -9.09
CA GLU A 126 11.64 24.51 -10.01
C GLU A 126 11.91 23.57 -11.19
N GLN A 127 13.14 23.55 -11.73
CA GLN A 127 13.50 22.61 -12.81
C GLN A 127 13.60 21.16 -12.35
N VAL A 128 14.10 20.93 -11.13
CA VAL A 128 14.11 19.59 -10.52
C VAL A 128 12.68 19.12 -10.26
N ILE A 129 11.81 19.99 -9.73
CA ILE A 129 10.39 19.72 -9.53
C ILE A 129 9.71 19.37 -10.86
N LYS A 130 9.89 20.16 -11.93
CA LYS A 130 9.35 19.87 -13.26
C LYS A 130 9.85 18.56 -13.86
N SER A 131 11.12 18.21 -13.62
CA SER A 131 11.70 16.95 -14.11
C SER A 131 11.15 15.74 -13.35
N LEU A 132 10.91 15.88 -12.05
CA LEU A 132 10.23 14.87 -11.25
C LEU A 132 8.77 14.75 -11.70
N GLU A 133 8.04 15.84 -11.86
CA GLU A 133 6.65 15.84 -12.37
C GLU A 133 6.55 15.04 -13.68
N SER A 134 7.39 15.36 -14.68
CA SER A 134 7.40 14.67 -15.96
C SER A 134 7.73 13.17 -15.86
N TYR A 135 8.51 12.76 -14.86
CA TYR A 135 8.85 11.36 -14.60
C TYR A 135 7.67 10.59 -13.98
N TRP A 136 7.04 11.16 -12.96
CA TRP A 136 5.95 10.52 -12.23
C TRP A 136 4.62 10.55 -12.99
N ASP A 137 4.39 11.56 -13.81
CA ASP A 137 3.20 11.67 -14.68
C ASP A 137 3.17 10.56 -15.76
N GLY A 138 4.31 9.95 -16.07
CA GLY A 138 4.43 8.83 -17.00
C GLY A 138 4.25 7.45 -16.37
N ILE A 139 4.18 7.35 -15.03
CA ILE A 139 4.14 6.10 -14.28
C ILE A 139 2.72 5.87 -13.75
N ASP A 140 2.27 4.61 -13.70
CA ASP A 140 0.97 4.32 -13.11
C ASP A 140 0.96 4.77 -11.64
N PRO A 141 -0.06 5.53 -11.18
CA PRO A 141 -0.07 6.03 -9.81
C PRO A 141 0.04 4.93 -8.72
N ILE A 142 -0.38 3.68 -8.97
CA ILE A 142 -0.14 2.58 -7.99
C ILE A 142 1.36 2.26 -7.91
N GLU A 143 2.04 2.26 -9.03
CA GLU A 143 3.48 1.97 -9.12
C GLU A 143 4.30 3.06 -8.43
N VAL A 144 3.90 4.33 -8.56
CA VAL A 144 4.48 5.46 -7.79
C VAL A 144 4.47 5.19 -6.29
N GLY A 145 3.36 4.65 -5.78
CA GLY A 145 3.24 4.29 -4.37
C GLY A 145 4.13 3.11 -3.98
N HIS A 146 4.21 2.07 -4.81
CA HIS A 146 5.07 0.92 -4.53
C HIS A 146 6.56 1.30 -4.50
N ILE A 147 7.03 2.12 -5.44
CA ILE A 147 8.40 2.64 -5.46
C ILE A 147 8.66 3.46 -4.20
N TRP A 148 7.73 4.33 -3.82
CA TRP A 148 7.87 5.11 -2.60
C TRP A 148 8.02 4.23 -1.35
N LEU A 149 7.20 3.18 -1.25
CA LEU A 149 7.23 2.26 -0.12
C LEU A 149 8.52 1.44 -0.07
N SER A 150 9.03 0.95 -1.22
CA SER A 150 10.24 0.15 -1.29
C SER A 150 11.50 0.96 -0.97
N GLU A 151 11.62 2.14 -1.56
CA GLU A 151 12.82 2.98 -1.48
C GLU A 151 12.86 3.84 -0.22
N TYR A 152 11.70 4.37 0.20
CA TYR A 152 11.62 5.40 1.24
C TYR A 152 10.83 4.98 2.49
N GLY A 153 10.40 3.72 2.57
CA GLY A 153 9.68 3.18 3.72
C GLY A 153 10.45 3.25 5.04
N LYS A 154 11.79 3.26 5.00
CA LYS A 154 12.68 3.23 6.18
C LYS A 154 13.38 4.55 6.50
N VAL A 155 13.08 5.61 5.76
CA VAL A 155 13.66 6.95 5.96
C VAL A 155 13.17 7.54 7.29
N SER A 156 14.01 8.36 7.94
CA SER A 156 13.63 8.99 9.21
C SER A 156 12.43 9.95 9.03
N PRO A 157 11.62 10.20 10.07
CA PRO A 157 10.45 11.06 9.94
C PRO A 157 10.75 12.47 9.44
N ASP A 158 11.84 13.08 9.90
CA ASP A 158 12.20 14.46 9.54
C ASP A 158 12.65 14.56 8.07
N GLU A 159 13.47 13.60 7.61
CA GLU A 159 13.87 13.50 6.19
C GLU A 159 12.65 13.23 5.30
N LYS A 160 11.75 12.35 5.74
CA LYS A 160 10.53 12.03 5.01
C LYS A 160 9.61 13.24 4.88
N ILE A 161 9.45 14.04 5.93
CA ILE A 161 8.71 15.30 5.88
C ILE A 161 9.34 16.28 4.88
N ALA A 162 10.67 16.39 4.85
CA ALA A 162 11.37 17.24 3.88
C ALA A 162 11.11 16.80 2.44
N MET A 163 11.14 15.50 2.17
CA MET A 163 10.80 14.94 0.86
C MET A 163 9.34 15.20 0.48
N LEU A 164 8.39 14.93 1.37
CA LEU A 164 6.96 15.19 1.15
C LEU A 164 6.69 16.67 0.89
N ALA A 165 7.41 17.58 1.55
CA ALA A 165 7.31 19.02 1.31
C ALA A 165 7.70 19.39 -0.13
N LEU A 166 8.73 18.75 -0.70
CA LEU A 166 9.10 18.93 -2.10
C LEU A 166 8.01 18.42 -3.04
N LEU A 167 7.43 17.26 -2.75
CA LEU A 167 6.31 16.72 -3.54
C LEU A 167 5.09 17.64 -3.49
N PHE A 168 4.74 18.23 -2.34
CA PHE A 168 3.62 19.17 -2.27
C PHE A 168 3.86 20.47 -3.04
N LYS A 169 5.11 20.92 -3.18
CA LYS A 169 5.45 22.11 -3.98
C LYS A 169 5.16 21.93 -5.47
N THR A 170 5.19 20.69 -5.97
CA THR A 170 4.85 20.37 -7.37
C THR A 170 3.37 20.63 -7.66
N GLY A 171 2.50 20.42 -6.66
CA GLY A 171 1.06 20.43 -6.87
C GLY A 171 0.53 19.28 -7.74
N SER A 172 1.36 18.32 -8.14
CA SER A 172 0.95 17.22 -9.03
C SER A 172 0.11 16.18 -8.29
N VAL A 173 -0.97 15.74 -8.94
CA VAL A 173 -1.86 14.69 -8.44
C VAL A 173 -1.31 13.29 -8.61
N SER A 174 -0.28 13.12 -9.43
CA SER A 174 0.42 11.83 -9.61
C SER A 174 1.03 11.32 -8.30
N TYR A 175 1.25 12.22 -7.32
CA TYR A 175 1.74 11.92 -5.97
C TYR A 175 0.66 11.60 -4.93
N LEU A 176 -0.62 11.75 -5.27
CA LEU A 176 -1.71 11.38 -4.36
C LEU A 176 -1.59 9.98 -3.74
N PRO A 177 -1.11 8.95 -4.47
CA PRO A 177 -0.85 7.62 -3.90
C PRO A 177 0.15 7.64 -2.73
N ILE A 178 1.22 8.43 -2.83
CA ILE A 178 2.21 8.62 -1.76
C ILE A 178 1.54 9.25 -0.54
N PHE A 179 0.80 10.33 -0.75
CA PHE A 179 0.11 11.03 0.32
C PHE A 179 -0.94 10.15 1.02
N SER A 180 -1.65 9.31 0.27
CA SER A 180 -2.58 8.33 0.84
C SER A 180 -1.92 7.37 1.82
N MET A 181 -0.79 6.79 1.44
CA MET A 181 -0.06 5.87 2.31
C MET A 181 0.45 6.57 3.56
N GLU A 182 1.04 7.75 3.40
CA GLU A 182 1.66 8.49 4.52
C GLU A 182 0.62 9.10 5.48
N LEU A 183 -0.64 9.26 5.06
CA LEU A 183 -1.75 9.59 5.98
C LEU A 183 -2.01 8.51 7.03
N GLY A 184 -1.71 7.25 6.74
CA GLY A 184 -1.78 6.16 7.73
C GLY A 184 -0.44 5.82 8.37
N SER A 185 0.55 6.70 8.26
CA SER A 185 1.84 6.53 8.92
C SER A 185 1.66 6.39 10.45
N PRO A 186 2.38 5.46 11.11
CA PRO A 186 2.39 5.36 12.56
C PRO A 186 2.96 6.61 13.23
N ASP A 187 3.77 7.40 12.52
CA ASP A 187 4.25 8.69 13.00
C ASP A 187 3.21 9.77 12.71
N LEU A 188 2.57 10.24 13.78
CA LEU A 188 1.56 11.29 13.72
C LEU A 188 2.08 12.61 13.14
N LYS A 189 3.39 12.89 13.20
CA LYS A 189 3.96 14.10 12.57
C LYS A 189 3.84 14.00 11.05
N ILE A 190 4.16 12.84 10.48
CA ILE A 190 4.06 12.62 9.02
C ILE A 190 2.59 12.67 8.58
N ALA A 191 1.72 11.89 9.22
CA ALA A 191 0.30 11.84 8.86
C ALA A 191 -0.35 13.23 8.94
N ARG A 192 -0.05 13.98 10.00
CA ARG A 192 -0.54 15.35 10.18
C ARG A 192 0.01 16.31 9.12
N PHE A 193 1.32 16.26 8.84
CA PHE A 193 1.95 17.09 7.81
C PHE A 193 1.26 16.87 6.45
N VAL A 194 1.02 15.62 6.08
CA VAL A 194 0.32 15.29 4.83
C VAL A 194 -1.11 15.82 4.84
N ALA A 195 -1.86 15.60 5.93
CA ALA A 195 -3.23 16.10 6.06
C ALA A 195 -3.32 17.64 5.93
N GLU A 196 -2.39 18.38 6.52
CA GLU A 196 -2.35 19.85 6.46
C GLU A 196 -2.02 20.39 5.05
N ASN A 197 -1.23 19.64 4.28
CA ASN A 197 -0.75 20.08 2.96
C ASN A 197 -1.59 19.59 1.78
N LEU A 198 -2.44 18.56 1.96
CA LEU A 198 -3.32 18.06 0.88
C LEU A 198 -4.26 19.12 0.31
N GLY A 199 -4.63 20.13 1.10
CA GLY A 199 -5.41 21.28 0.61
C GLY A 199 -4.67 22.20 -0.38
N VAL A 200 -3.40 21.92 -0.68
CA VAL A 200 -2.58 22.66 -1.67
C VAL A 200 -2.73 22.11 -3.09
N LEU A 201 -3.01 20.81 -3.26
CA LEU A 201 -3.07 20.14 -4.58
C LEU A 201 -4.20 20.64 -5.50
N ASN A 202 -5.19 21.35 -4.96
CA ASN A 202 -6.29 21.97 -5.71
C ASN A 202 -7.00 21.04 -6.70
N HIS A 203 -7.15 19.76 -6.34
CA HIS A 203 -7.74 18.74 -7.21
C HIS A 203 -8.88 17.99 -6.53
N GLU A 204 -9.88 17.56 -7.30
CA GLU A 204 -11.02 16.80 -6.82
C GLU A 204 -10.64 15.45 -6.19
N SER A 205 -9.62 14.77 -6.71
CA SER A 205 -9.11 13.50 -6.15
C SER A 205 -8.61 13.63 -4.73
N ALA A 206 -7.93 14.75 -4.39
CA ALA A 206 -7.48 15.02 -3.04
C ALA A 206 -8.68 15.24 -2.09
N LEU A 207 -9.73 15.91 -2.57
CA LEU A 207 -10.97 16.09 -1.81
C LEU A 207 -11.70 14.77 -1.58
N LEU A 208 -11.79 13.93 -2.63
CA LEU A 208 -12.41 12.60 -2.52
C LEU A 208 -11.65 11.68 -1.57
N MET A 209 -10.32 11.66 -1.67
CA MET A 209 -9.46 10.94 -0.75
C MET A 209 -9.74 11.36 0.70
N LEU A 210 -9.64 12.66 1.01
CA LEU A 210 -9.84 13.14 2.38
C LEU A 210 -11.25 12.84 2.93
N LYS A 211 -12.29 12.92 2.08
CA LYS A 211 -13.67 12.60 2.47
C LYS A 211 -13.93 11.11 2.65
N SER A 212 -13.20 10.28 1.94
CA SER A 212 -13.37 8.84 2.01
C SER A 212 -12.62 8.25 3.21
N LEU A 213 -11.66 8.97 3.78
CA LEU A 213 -10.89 8.50 4.93
C LEU A 213 -11.79 8.11 6.10
N PRO A 214 -11.45 7.04 6.82
CA PRO A 214 -12.15 6.68 8.04
C PRO A 214 -11.90 7.71 9.16
N GLU A 215 -12.76 7.70 10.17
CA GLU A 215 -12.61 8.59 11.33
C GLU A 215 -11.40 8.18 12.18
N PHE A 216 -10.30 8.91 12.05
CA PHE A 216 -9.10 8.68 12.86
C PHE A 216 -9.33 9.06 14.33
N PRO A 217 -8.82 8.27 15.30
CA PRO A 217 -8.99 8.56 16.73
C PRO A 217 -8.18 9.78 17.19
N ASN A 218 -7.14 10.16 16.44
CA ASN A 218 -6.31 11.30 16.77
C ASN A 218 -7.02 12.63 16.44
N THR A 219 -7.29 13.43 17.47
CA THR A 219 -8.02 14.70 17.32
C THR A 219 -7.26 15.72 16.46
N ALA A 220 -5.94 15.82 16.57
CA ALA A 220 -5.15 16.78 15.80
C ALA A 220 -5.15 16.45 14.30
N LEU A 221 -4.99 15.18 13.96
CA LEU A 221 -5.09 14.69 12.58
C LEU A 221 -6.50 14.94 12.01
N ARG A 222 -7.55 14.64 12.78
CA ARG A 222 -8.94 14.89 12.37
C ARG A 222 -9.18 16.37 12.05
N LEU A 223 -8.73 17.27 12.92
CA LEU A 223 -8.87 18.72 12.69
C LEU A 223 -8.10 19.19 11.45
N ALA A 224 -6.92 18.62 11.19
CA ALA A 224 -6.15 18.92 9.97
C ALA A 224 -6.88 18.45 8.71
N ILE A 225 -7.42 17.22 8.72
CA ILE A 225 -8.24 16.67 7.61
C ILE A 225 -9.46 17.57 7.36
N GLU A 226 -10.21 17.93 8.40
CA GLU A 226 -11.39 18.80 8.29
C GLU A 226 -11.03 20.19 7.72
N ALA A 227 -9.91 20.76 8.14
CA ALA A 227 -9.43 22.05 7.63
C ALA A 227 -9.09 21.97 6.13
N SER A 228 -8.41 20.92 5.70
CA SER A 228 -8.09 20.67 4.30
C SER A 228 -9.33 20.40 3.44
N ILE A 229 -10.30 19.63 3.95
CA ILE A 229 -11.60 19.43 3.29
C ILE A 229 -12.29 20.79 3.09
N LYS A 230 -12.43 21.59 4.15
CA LYS A 230 -13.07 22.92 4.07
C LYS A 230 -12.37 23.84 3.06
N LYS A 231 -11.03 23.80 2.99
CA LYS A 231 -10.25 24.56 2.02
C LYS A 231 -10.56 24.13 0.58
N LEU A 232 -10.53 22.83 0.29
CA LEU A 232 -10.82 22.29 -1.04
C LEU A 232 -12.29 22.49 -1.44
N GLU A 233 -13.25 22.39 -0.51
CA GLU A 233 -14.67 22.67 -0.77
C GLU A 233 -14.95 24.14 -1.09
N ARG A 234 -14.21 25.07 -0.47
CA ARG A 234 -14.27 26.50 -0.83
C ARG A 234 -13.76 26.69 -2.26
N LYS A 235 -12.61 26.09 -2.61
CA LYS A 235 -12.07 26.13 -3.97
C LYS A 235 -13.02 25.52 -5.00
N LYS A 236 -13.67 24.39 -4.67
CA LYS A 236 -14.69 23.78 -5.53
C LYS A 236 -15.85 24.72 -5.79
N ARG A 237 -16.37 25.39 -4.76
CA ARG A 237 -17.46 26.38 -4.89
C ARG A 237 -17.07 27.59 -5.72
N ASN A 238 -15.81 27.98 -5.69
CA ASN A 238 -15.27 29.08 -6.48
C ASN A 238 -14.87 28.68 -7.92
N GLY A 239 -14.96 27.40 -8.30
CA GLY A 239 -14.49 26.92 -9.61
C GLY A 239 -12.97 26.87 -9.74
N GLU A 240 -12.23 26.93 -8.64
CA GLU A 240 -10.75 26.91 -8.59
C GLU A 240 -10.18 25.49 -8.45
N LEU A 241 -11.03 24.47 -8.38
CA LEU A 241 -10.64 23.08 -8.17
C LEU A 241 -10.57 22.34 -9.51
N ALA A 242 -9.40 21.80 -9.84
CA ALA A 242 -9.23 20.95 -11.01
C ALA A 242 -10.10 19.69 -10.88
N THR A 243 -10.82 19.35 -11.94
CA THR A 243 -11.72 18.19 -12.00
C THR A 243 -10.95 16.88 -12.07
N LEU A 244 -11.58 15.79 -11.61
CA LEU A 244 -11.04 14.43 -11.77
C LEU A 244 -10.52 14.15 -13.18
N LEU A 245 -9.33 13.58 -13.27
CA LEU A 245 -8.81 13.12 -14.55
C LEU A 245 -9.65 11.91 -15.03
N PRO A 246 -9.95 11.78 -16.34
CA PRO A 246 -10.64 10.61 -16.87
C PRO A 246 -9.92 9.29 -16.57
N THR A 247 -8.59 9.33 -16.42
CA THR A 247 -7.73 8.20 -16.06
C THR A 247 -7.95 7.68 -14.64
N GLU A 248 -8.57 8.47 -13.76
CA GLU A 248 -8.91 8.08 -12.39
C GLU A 248 -10.32 7.50 -12.28
N LYS A 249 -11.15 7.63 -13.31
CA LYS A 249 -12.49 7.04 -13.35
C LYS A 249 -12.35 5.57 -13.74
N MET A 250 -12.38 4.68 -12.77
CA MET A 250 -12.39 3.24 -13.02
C MET A 250 -13.76 2.65 -12.71
N ASP A 251 -14.24 1.79 -13.61
CA ASP A 251 -15.53 1.11 -13.47
C ASP A 251 -15.35 -0.15 -12.63
N PHE A 252 -16.39 -0.51 -11.86
CA PHE A 252 -16.39 -1.80 -11.16
C PHE A 252 -16.29 -2.94 -12.17
N TYR A 253 -15.31 -3.82 -11.97
CA TYR A 253 -15.13 -4.99 -12.82
C TYR A 253 -15.72 -6.22 -12.14
N LYS A 254 -15.08 -6.69 -11.07
CA LYS A 254 -15.48 -7.87 -10.31
C LYS A 254 -15.04 -7.79 -8.85
N ALA A 255 -15.70 -8.55 -7.99
CA ALA A 255 -15.23 -8.79 -6.64
C ALA A 255 -15.42 -10.25 -6.26
N TYR A 256 -14.44 -10.79 -5.54
CA TYR A 256 -14.51 -12.12 -4.95
C TYR A 256 -14.28 -12.02 -3.45
N THR A 257 -15.06 -12.78 -2.68
CA THR A 257 -14.92 -12.83 -1.23
C THR A 257 -14.81 -14.26 -0.77
N ALA A 258 -14.01 -14.47 0.25
CA ALA A 258 -13.93 -15.74 0.95
C ALA A 258 -14.10 -15.45 2.44
N PHE A 259 -14.88 -16.27 3.14
CA PHE A 259 -15.16 -16.08 4.56
C PHE A 259 -15.15 -17.41 5.29
N GLU A 260 -14.29 -17.52 6.28
CA GLU A 260 -14.21 -18.66 7.19
C GLU A 260 -14.72 -18.20 8.56
N GLU A 261 -16.03 -18.36 8.77
CA GLU A 261 -16.74 -17.85 9.93
C GLU A 261 -16.12 -18.34 11.26
N ASP A 262 -15.83 -19.64 11.37
CA ASP A 262 -15.29 -20.24 12.59
C ASP A 262 -13.89 -19.74 12.95
N ALA A 263 -13.06 -19.45 11.94
CA ALA A 263 -11.71 -18.93 12.13
C ALA A 263 -11.68 -17.39 12.27
N GLY A 264 -12.77 -16.71 11.90
CA GLY A 264 -12.81 -15.26 11.88
C GLY A 264 -11.89 -14.65 10.82
N HIS A 265 -11.69 -15.37 9.72
CA HIS A 265 -10.88 -14.91 8.60
C HIS A 265 -11.79 -14.56 7.43
N ALA A 266 -11.49 -13.44 6.77
CA ALA A 266 -12.08 -13.09 5.49
C ALA A 266 -10.99 -12.65 4.51
N SER A 267 -11.28 -12.79 3.23
CA SER A 267 -10.49 -12.18 2.16
C SER A 267 -11.41 -11.49 1.17
N VAL A 268 -10.91 -10.40 0.60
CA VAL A 268 -11.58 -9.64 -0.45
C VAL A 268 -10.61 -9.46 -1.60
N ILE A 269 -11.06 -9.79 -2.80
CA ILE A 269 -10.41 -9.45 -4.07
C ILE A 269 -11.34 -8.47 -4.75
N PHE A 270 -10.88 -7.26 -5.02
CA PHE A 270 -11.70 -6.22 -5.64
C PHE A 270 -10.98 -5.66 -6.85
N ALA A 271 -11.68 -5.63 -7.98
CA ALA A 271 -11.14 -5.21 -9.26
C ALA A 271 -11.96 -4.06 -9.85
N LYS A 272 -11.26 -3.04 -10.34
CA LYS A 272 -11.83 -2.00 -11.20
C LYS A 272 -11.11 -2.00 -12.55
N GLN A 273 -11.81 -1.62 -13.61
CA GLN A 273 -11.28 -1.56 -14.97
C GLN A 273 -11.31 -0.12 -15.49
N LYS A 274 -10.27 0.28 -16.23
CA LYS A 274 -10.30 1.56 -16.94
C LYS A 274 -11.42 1.59 -18.00
N PRO A 275 -12.03 2.75 -18.28
CA PRO A 275 -13.12 2.86 -19.24
C PRO A 275 -12.70 2.36 -20.62
N GLY A 276 -13.62 1.71 -21.33
CA GLY A 276 -13.35 1.16 -22.66
C GLY A 276 -12.61 -0.19 -22.68
N GLY A 277 -12.56 -0.90 -21.56
CA GLY A 277 -11.96 -2.24 -21.49
C GLY A 277 -10.43 -2.23 -21.32
N GLY A 278 -9.88 -1.15 -20.75
CA GLY A 278 -8.44 -1.01 -20.50
C GLY A 278 -7.93 -1.86 -19.34
N SER A 279 -6.78 -1.46 -18.77
CA SER A 279 -6.14 -2.17 -17.66
C SER A 279 -7.08 -2.39 -16.48
N ILE A 280 -6.94 -3.56 -15.85
CA ILE A 280 -7.68 -3.99 -14.67
C ILE A 280 -6.77 -3.79 -13.46
N HIS A 281 -7.22 -2.97 -12.52
CA HIS A 281 -6.56 -2.74 -11.24
C HIS A 281 -7.22 -3.63 -10.21
N VAL A 282 -6.44 -4.52 -9.60
CA VAL A 282 -6.91 -5.50 -8.62
C VAL A 282 -6.21 -5.24 -7.31
N PHE A 283 -6.93 -5.35 -6.21
CA PHE A 283 -6.31 -5.48 -4.91
C PHE A 283 -6.92 -6.61 -4.10
N PHE A 284 -6.05 -7.24 -3.33
CA PHE A 284 -6.32 -8.39 -2.49
C PHE A 284 -6.12 -7.95 -1.06
N THR A 285 -7.07 -8.24 -0.18
CA THR A 285 -7.03 -7.85 1.22
C THR A 285 -7.37 -9.02 2.11
N LEU A 286 -6.52 -9.27 3.11
CA LEU A 286 -6.75 -10.27 4.16
C LEU A 286 -7.30 -9.58 5.41
N ILE A 287 -8.30 -10.19 6.02
CA ILE A 287 -9.09 -9.61 7.09
C ILE A 287 -9.17 -10.60 8.27
N ASP A 288 -8.88 -10.10 9.45
CA ASP A 288 -9.23 -10.70 10.75
C ASP A 288 -10.48 -9.99 11.27
N THR A 289 -11.61 -10.68 11.23
CA THR A 289 -12.89 -10.12 11.68
C THR A 289 -13.01 -10.06 13.20
N LEU A 290 -12.10 -10.69 13.94
CA LEU A 290 -12.20 -10.86 15.39
C LEU A 290 -11.49 -9.75 16.17
N ASP A 291 -10.30 -9.33 15.73
CA ASP A 291 -9.53 -8.31 16.46
C ASP A 291 -8.86 -7.27 15.56
N ARG A 292 -8.03 -7.68 14.60
CA ARG A 292 -7.17 -6.73 13.90
C ARG A 292 -7.85 -5.92 12.80
N GLY A 293 -8.91 -6.44 12.19
CA GLY A 293 -9.48 -5.85 10.97
C GLY A 293 -8.60 -6.17 9.77
N ILE A 294 -8.08 -5.16 9.08
CA ILE A 294 -7.17 -5.34 7.92
C ILE A 294 -5.82 -5.90 8.39
N LEU A 295 -5.43 -7.08 7.89
CA LEU A 295 -4.15 -7.72 8.20
C LEU A 295 -3.05 -7.33 7.21
N SER A 296 -3.36 -7.45 5.92
CA SER A 296 -2.46 -7.16 4.82
C SER A 296 -3.25 -6.87 3.56
N SER A 297 -2.61 -6.18 2.62
CA SER A 297 -3.16 -5.95 1.30
C SER A 297 -2.03 -5.95 0.28
N PHE A 298 -2.33 -6.31 -0.96
CA PHE A 298 -1.44 -6.06 -2.09
C PHE A 298 -2.26 -5.72 -3.33
N GLY A 299 -1.66 -4.99 -4.27
CA GLY A 299 -2.31 -4.54 -5.50
C GLY A 299 -1.53 -4.95 -6.72
N LEU A 300 -2.24 -5.19 -7.83
CA LEU A 300 -1.68 -5.56 -9.12
C LEU A 300 -2.41 -4.81 -10.23
N ASN A 301 -1.67 -4.46 -11.28
CA ASN A 301 -2.21 -3.93 -12.52
C ASN A 301 -2.10 -5.03 -13.58
N MET A 302 -3.20 -5.35 -14.23
CA MET A 302 -3.29 -6.40 -15.24
C MET A 302 -3.74 -5.79 -16.56
N GLU A 303 -3.13 -6.21 -17.66
CA GLU A 303 -3.44 -5.66 -18.98
C GLU A 303 -4.66 -6.35 -19.60
N THR A 304 -4.94 -7.60 -19.21
CA THR A 304 -5.99 -8.42 -19.83
C THR A 304 -6.88 -9.14 -18.82
N SER A 305 -8.10 -9.45 -19.25
CA SER A 305 -9.01 -10.29 -18.45
C SER A 305 -8.51 -11.72 -18.28
N ALA A 306 -7.70 -12.23 -19.22
CA ALA A 306 -7.10 -13.57 -19.10
C ALA A 306 -6.08 -13.61 -17.96
N GLU A 307 -5.18 -12.62 -17.90
CA GLU A 307 -4.21 -12.44 -16.82
C GLU A 307 -4.88 -12.33 -15.44
N PHE A 308 -6.03 -11.65 -15.38
CA PHE A 308 -6.86 -11.62 -14.17
C PHE A 308 -7.38 -12.99 -13.75
N VAL A 309 -7.96 -13.74 -14.69
CA VAL A 309 -8.51 -15.08 -14.43
C VAL A 309 -7.39 -16.04 -13.99
N ASP A 310 -6.24 -16.01 -14.67
CA ASP A 310 -5.08 -16.84 -14.34
C ASP A 310 -4.53 -16.52 -12.95
N THR A 311 -4.34 -15.24 -12.64
CA THR A 311 -3.86 -14.79 -11.32
C THR A 311 -4.85 -15.14 -10.21
N PHE A 312 -6.15 -14.98 -10.46
CA PHE A 312 -7.20 -15.38 -9.52
C PHE A 312 -7.18 -16.90 -9.24
N HIS A 313 -7.04 -17.72 -10.28
CA HIS A 313 -6.95 -19.18 -10.13
C HIS A 313 -5.66 -19.61 -9.44
N GLU A 314 -4.54 -18.98 -9.74
CA GLU A 314 -3.27 -19.22 -9.06
C GLU A 314 -3.35 -18.85 -7.58
N PHE A 315 -3.89 -17.67 -7.25
CA PHE A 315 -4.11 -17.25 -5.88
C PHE A 315 -5.03 -18.23 -5.13
N SER A 316 -6.17 -18.57 -5.74
CA SER A 316 -7.16 -19.47 -5.14
C SER A 316 -6.61 -20.90 -4.93
N SER A 317 -5.77 -21.39 -5.84
CA SER A 317 -5.17 -22.73 -5.75
C SER A 317 -3.99 -22.80 -4.77
N ARG A 318 -3.14 -21.77 -4.71
CA ARG A 318 -2.05 -21.68 -3.72
C ARG A 318 -2.58 -21.55 -2.30
N HIS A 319 -3.72 -20.88 -2.14
CA HIS A 319 -4.40 -20.71 -0.85
C HIS A 319 -5.52 -21.74 -0.63
N ASN A 320 -5.23 -23.02 -0.92
CA ASN A 320 -6.02 -24.27 -0.79
C ASN A 320 -7.01 -24.44 0.42
N MET A 321 -7.22 -23.43 1.25
CA MET A 321 -8.05 -23.44 2.44
C MET A 321 -9.32 -22.57 2.35
N ILE A 322 -9.46 -21.61 1.42
CA ILE A 322 -10.68 -20.78 1.34
C ILE A 322 -11.16 -20.59 -0.11
N SER A 323 -12.32 -21.15 -0.42
CA SER A 323 -12.98 -21.00 -1.73
C SER A 323 -13.51 -19.58 -1.88
N HIS A 324 -12.95 -18.82 -2.81
CA HIS A 324 -13.41 -17.48 -3.13
C HIS A 324 -14.65 -17.58 -4.03
N ALA A 325 -15.76 -17.01 -3.58
CA ALA A 325 -16.98 -16.89 -4.38
C ALA A 325 -17.07 -15.50 -5.00
N GLU A 326 -17.60 -15.42 -6.22
CA GLU A 326 -17.96 -14.14 -6.81
C GLU A 326 -18.99 -13.46 -5.91
N SER A 327 -18.81 -12.17 -5.69
CA SER A 327 -19.53 -11.40 -4.67
C SER A 327 -20.03 -10.09 -5.24
N ASP A 328 -21.18 -9.64 -4.74
CA ASP A 328 -21.70 -8.33 -5.09
C ASP A 328 -20.72 -7.23 -4.64
N LYS A 329 -20.55 -6.22 -5.50
CA LYS A 329 -19.76 -5.01 -5.23
C LYS A 329 -19.99 -4.46 -3.81
N SER A 330 -21.26 -4.31 -3.42
CA SER A 330 -21.64 -3.75 -2.12
C SER A 330 -21.21 -4.60 -0.93
N PHE A 331 -21.17 -5.93 -1.08
CA PHE A 331 -20.74 -6.82 -0.01
C PHE A 331 -19.23 -6.74 0.20
N ALA A 332 -18.44 -6.77 -0.87
CA ALA A 332 -16.99 -6.61 -0.81
C ALA A 332 -16.59 -5.27 -0.18
N ILE A 333 -17.22 -4.16 -0.61
CA ILE A 333 -17.00 -2.84 -0.02
C ILE A 333 -17.38 -2.82 1.46
N TRP A 334 -18.53 -3.42 1.82
CA TRP A 334 -18.97 -3.49 3.21
C TRP A 334 -17.93 -4.22 4.08
N LEU A 335 -17.42 -5.38 3.65
CA LEU A 335 -16.39 -6.14 4.38
C LEU A 335 -15.13 -5.30 4.62
N LEU A 336 -14.64 -4.62 3.58
CA LEU A 336 -13.46 -3.74 3.68
C LEU A 336 -13.70 -2.58 4.65
N GLN A 337 -14.89 -1.94 4.59
CA GLN A 337 -15.26 -0.84 5.48
C GLN A 337 -15.38 -1.29 6.95
N GLN A 338 -15.95 -2.47 7.22
CA GLN A 338 -16.04 -3.00 8.58
C GLN A 338 -14.66 -3.37 9.14
N ALA A 339 -13.81 -3.99 8.31
CA ALA A 339 -12.45 -4.37 8.68
C ALA A 339 -11.59 -3.13 8.99
N GLU A 340 -11.67 -2.09 8.15
CA GLU A 340 -11.00 -0.82 8.39
C GLU A 340 -11.47 -0.16 9.69
N ALA A 341 -12.78 -0.09 9.91
CA ALA A 341 -13.34 0.48 11.14
C ALA A 341 -12.86 -0.27 12.37
N LEU A 342 -12.79 -1.61 12.31
CA LEU A 342 -12.26 -2.43 13.39
C LEU A 342 -10.78 -2.13 13.66
N SER A 343 -9.94 -2.05 12.63
CA SER A 343 -8.51 -1.70 12.79
C SER A 343 -8.35 -0.38 13.56
N ILE A 344 -9.14 0.62 13.20
CA ILE A 344 -9.05 1.97 13.76
C ILE A 344 -9.59 2.04 15.18
N GLU A 345 -10.76 1.45 15.44
CA GLU A 345 -11.33 1.33 16.79
C GLU A 345 -10.35 0.66 17.77
N ARG A 346 -9.55 -0.27 17.26
CA ARG A 346 -8.56 -1.05 18.02
C ARG A 346 -7.20 -0.37 18.13
N GLY A 347 -6.96 0.68 17.35
CA GLY A 347 -5.69 1.41 17.31
C GLY A 347 -4.59 0.66 16.56
N TYR A 348 -4.94 -0.25 15.64
CA TYR A 348 -4.01 -0.84 14.70
C TYR A 348 -3.78 0.09 13.52
N ASN A 349 -2.53 0.16 13.05
CA ASN A 349 -2.22 0.88 11.82
C ASN A 349 -2.69 0.06 10.62
N LEU A 350 -3.29 0.74 9.65
CA LEU A 350 -3.63 0.13 8.37
C LEU A 350 -2.34 -0.14 7.57
N PRO A 351 -2.23 -1.27 6.86
CA PRO A 351 -1.08 -1.53 5.99
C PRO A 351 -0.91 -0.43 4.93
N PRO A 352 0.32 0.06 4.65
CA PRO A 352 0.56 1.05 3.61
C PRO A 352 0.00 0.62 2.25
N GLU A 353 0.14 -0.64 1.88
CA GLU A 353 -0.38 -1.22 0.65
C GLU A 353 -1.91 -1.20 0.62
N TYR A 354 -2.58 -1.35 1.78
CA TYR A 354 -4.03 -1.17 1.85
C TYR A 354 -4.40 0.28 1.53
N LEU A 355 -3.73 1.25 2.15
CA LEU A 355 -3.99 2.68 1.93
C LEU A 355 -3.73 3.12 0.49
N LEU A 356 -2.70 2.55 -0.15
CA LEU A 356 -2.42 2.74 -1.57
C LEU A 356 -3.59 2.27 -2.44
N ASN A 357 -4.08 1.05 -2.19
CA ASN A 357 -5.13 0.42 -2.98
C ASN A 357 -6.55 0.87 -2.61
N ARG A 358 -6.73 1.43 -1.41
CA ARG A 358 -8.00 1.95 -0.90
C ARG A 358 -8.62 2.96 -1.86
N ARG A 359 -7.81 3.64 -2.67
CA ARG A 359 -8.26 4.58 -3.72
C ARG A 359 -9.30 3.99 -4.67
N LEU A 360 -9.22 2.68 -4.93
CA LEU A 360 -10.15 1.98 -5.81
C LEU A 360 -11.57 1.93 -5.22
N ILE A 361 -11.75 2.28 -3.95
CA ILE A 361 -13.05 2.31 -3.28
C ILE A 361 -13.37 3.67 -2.63
N TRP A 362 -12.66 4.76 -2.93
CA TRP A 362 -12.89 6.06 -2.29
C TRP A 362 -14.15 6.79 -2.74
N ASP A 363 -14.60 6.53 -3.96
CA ASP A 363 -15.85 7.02 -4.52
C ASP A 363 -17.07 6.22 -4.03
N GLU A 364 -16.84 5.11 -3.32
CA GLU A 364 -17.88 4.24 -2.86
C GLU A 364 -18.53 4.75 -1.57
N LYS A 365 -19.86 4.80 -1.56
CA LYS A 365 -20.61 5.22 -0.37
C LYS A 365 -20.47 4.18 0.74
N ARG A 366 -20.59 4.63 2.00
CA ARG A 366 -20.69 3.74 3.15
C ARG A 366 -21.91 2.82 2.99
N VAL A 367 -21.69 1.52 3.04
CA VAL A 367 -22.76 0.52 2.91
C VAL A 367 -23.42 0.33 4.27
N SER A 368 -24.70 0.69 4.38
CA SER A 368 -25.47 0.60 5.64
C SER A 368 -26.14 -0.77 5.86
N LYS A 369 -26.14 -1.63 4.84
CA LYS A 369 -26.72 -2.98 4.92
C LYS A 369 -25.96 -3.82 5.96
N ASN A 370 -26.71 -4.51 6.82
CA ASN A 370 -26.14 -5.49 7.74
C ASN A 370 -26.14 -6.87 7.07
N TYR A 371 -24.96 -7.47 6.92
CA TYR A 371 -24.78 -8.81 6.33
C TYR A 371 -24.72 -9.93 7.37
N GLY A 372 -24.94 -9.64 8.66
CA GLY A 372 -24.96 -10.63 9.73
C GLY A 372 -23.58 -11.11 10.19
N ILE A 373 -22.50 -10.73 9.50
CA ILE A 373 -21.12 -11.00 9.92
C ILE A 373 -20.74 -10.05 11.06
N LYS A 374 -20.24 -10.60 12.17
CA LYS A 374 -19.81 -9.82 13.32
C LYS A 374 -18.33 -9.45 13.20
N PHE A 375 -18.05 -8.16 13.39
CA PHE A 375 -16.69 -7.64 13.52
C PHE A 375 -16.41 -7.27 14.97
N GLY A 376 -15.24 -7.66 15.45
CA GLY A 376 -14.78 -7.44 16.82
C GLY A 376 -15.35 -8.44 17.80
N LEU A 377 -14.47 -9.08 18.56
CA LEU A 377 -14.85 -9.96 19.66
C LEU A 377 -15.36 -9.15 20.85
N LYS A 378 -16.49 -9.59 21.39
CA LYS A 378 -17.08 -9.10 22.64
C LYS A 378 -17.18 -10.25 23.64
N CYS A 379 -17.00 -9.92 24.90
CA CYS A 379 -17.22 -10.84 26.02
C CYS A 379 -18.69 -11.23 26.08
N CYS A 380 -18.98 -12.52 26.10
CA CYS A 380 -20.36 -13.02 26.21
C CYS A 380 -21.04 -12.65 27.53
N GLU A 381 -20.28 -12.45 28.61
CA GLU A 381 -20.83 -12.13 29.94
C GLU A 381 -21.05 -10.62 30.14
N CYS A 382 -20.03 -9.80 29.86
CA CYS A 382 -20.06 -8.37 30.18
C CYS A 382 -20.20 -7.47 28.95
N GLY A 383 -20.20 -8.03 27.73
CA GLY A 383 -20.30 -7.27 26.49
C GLY A 383 -19.06 -6.45 26.11
N GLN A 384 -18.03 -6.40 26.98
CA GLN A 384 -16.81 -5.64 26.71
C GLN A 384 -16.05 -6.19 25.49
N LEU A 385 -15.47 -5.28 24.70
CA LEU A 385 -14.61 -5.63 23.57
C LEU A 385 -13.32 -6.30 24.07
N ILE A 386 -13.00 -7.46 23.51
CA ILE A 386 -11.82 -8.25 23.90
C ILE A 386 -10.69 -8.00 22.92
N ARG A 387 -9.57 -7.45 23.41
CA ARG A 387 -8.32 -7.26 22.64
C ARG A 387 -7.33 -8.39 22.90
N PHE A 388 -6.72 -8.95 21.86
CA PHE A 388 -5.64 -9.92 22.05
C PHE A 388 -4.37 -9.20 22.50
N SER A 389 -3.87 -9.59 23.67
CA SER A 389 -2.58 -9.16 24.19
C SER A 389 -1.83 -10.37 24.72
N LYS A 390 -0.53 -10.27 24.97
CA LYS A 390 0.23 -11.35 25.63
C LYS A 390 -0.40 -11.79 26.96
N LYS A 391 -1.11 -10.90 27.67
CA LYS A 391 -1.84 -11.19 28.92
C LYS A 391 -3.24 -11.77 28.69
N ASN A 392 -3.85 -11.53 27.53
CA ASN A 392 -5.19 -11.98 27.15
C ASN A 392 -5.15 -13.13 26.13
N ARG A 393 -4.04 -13.85 26.01
CA ARG A 393 -3.93 -15.00 25.08
C ARG A 393 -4.87 -16.15 25.47
N ASP A 394 -5.30 -16.19 26.74
CA ASP A 394 -6.15 -17.25 27.29
C ASP A 394 -7.67 -16.96 27.13
N VAL A 395 -8.05 -16.02 26.27
CA VAL A 395 -9.45 -15.83 25.88
C VAL A 395 -9.94 -17.12 25.23
N LEU A 396 -10.91 -17.77 25.85
CA LEU A 396 -11.53 -18.95 25.25
C LEU A 396 -12.31 -18.51 24.02
N LEU A 397 -11.81 -18.85 22.84
CA LEU A 397 -12.52 -18.76 21.56
C LEU A 397 -13.07 -20.14 21.23
N SER A 398 -14.37 -20.32 21.34
CA SER A 398 -15.02 -21.52 20.82
C SER A 398 -16.27 -21.10 20.07
N ASN A 399 -16.30 -21.37 18.76
CA ASN A 399 -17.42 -21.04 17.88
C ASN A 399 -17.82 -19.56 17.98
N GLN A 400 -16.84 -18.65 17.91
CA GLN A 400 -16.99 -17.19 18.06
C GLN A 400 -17.52 -16.69 19.43
N VAL A 401 -17.69 -17.55 20.42
CA VAL A 401 -17.96 -17.12 21.79
C VAL A 401 -16.62 -16.78 22.45
N ALA A 402 -16.50 -15.56 22.98
CA ALA A 402 -15.30 -15.09 23.65
C ALA A 402 -15.60 -14.63 25.08
N LEU A 403 -14.65 -14.86 25.99
CA LEU A 403 -14.75 -14.49 27.40
C LEU A 403 -13.55 -13.63 27.81
N CYS A 404 -13.80 -12.45 28.39
CA CYS A 404 -12.71 -11.58 28.84
C CYS A 404 -12.03 -12.13 30.10
N HIS A 405 -10.77 -11.72 30.33
CA HIS A 405 -9.99 -12.17 31.47
C HIS A 405 -10.70 -11.91 32.82
N GLU A 406 -11.26 -10.71 33.01
CA GLU A 406 -11.99 -10.36 34.26
C GLU A 406 -13.21 -11.26 34.51
N CYS A 407 -13.95 -11.62 33.45
CA CYS A 407 -15.08 -12.52 33.57
C CYS A 407 -14.63 -13.97 33.78
N MET A 408 -13.48 -14.35 33.21
CA MET A 408 -12.85 -15.65 33.44
C MET A 408 -12.39 -15.80 34.90
N GLU A 409 -11.75 -14.79 35.49
CA GLU A 409 -11.27 -14.84 36.87
C GLU A 409 -12.41 -15.03 37.90
N LYS A 410 -13.62 -14.56 37.58
CA LYS A 410 -14.80 -14.75 38.43
C LYS A 410 -15.32 -16.20 38.44
N LYS A 411 -14.89 -17.05 37.50
CA LYS A 411 -15.35 -18.45 37.35
C LYS A 411 -14.54 -19.41 38.22
N THR A 412 -14.60 -19.25 39.54
CA THR A 412 -13.79 -20.01 40.52
C THR A 412 -14.32 -21.40 40.86
N LYS A 413 -15.48 -21.79 40.33
CA LYS A 413 -16.11 -23.10 40.57
C LYS A 413 -16.38 -23.82 39.26
N CYS A 414 -16.17 -25.13 39.27
CA CYS A 414 -16.57 -26.01 38.18
C CYS A 414 -18.09 -26.04 38.08
N GLU A 415 -18.62 -25.61 36.95
CA GLU A 415 -20.08 -25.57 36.74
C GLU A 415 -20.72 -26.96 36.62
N SER A 416 -19.91 -28.01 36.44
CA SER A 416 -20.41 -29.40 36.39
C SER A 416 -20.46 -30.11 37.75
N CYS A 417 -19.55 -29.81 38.67
CA CYS A 417 -19.43 -30.54 39.94
C CYS A 417 -19.26 -29.65 41.18
N GLY A 418 -19.23 -28.33 41.02
CA GLY A 418 -19.07 -27.35 42.10
C GLY A 418 -17.67 -27.26 42.69
N ALA A 419 -16.73 -28.12 42.29
CA ALA A 419 -15.36 -28.11 42.81
C ALA A 419 -14.65 -26.77 42.53
N SER A 420 -13.85 -26.31 43.48
CA SER A 420 -13.00 -25.13 43.28
C SER A 420 -12.02 -25.37 42.14
N ILE A 421 -11.87 -24.39 41.25
CA ILE A 421 -10.93 -24.42 40.13
C ILE A 421 -10.15 -23.11 40.08
N ASN A 422 -8.89 -23.19 39.64
CA ASN A 422 -8.21 -22.00 39.15
C ASN A 422 -8.74 -21.73 37.72
N PRO A 423 -9.45 -20.62 37.47
CA PRO A 423 -10.06 -20.37 36.19
C PRO A 423 -9.03 -20.29 35.06
N ILE A 424 -7.86 -19.68 35.31
CA ILE A 424 -6.77 -19.53 34.32
C ILE A 424 -6.16 -20.89 33.94
N LYS A 425 -6.31 -21.92 34.79
CA LYS A 425 -5.87 -23.30 34.53
C LYS A 425 -7.04 -24.27 34.27
N GLY A 426 -8.27 -23.78 34.24
CA GLY A 426 -9.48 -24.56 34.02
C GLY A 426 -9.71 -24.82 32.54
N TYR A 427 -10.51 -25.84 32.21
CA TYR A 427 -10.94 -26.08 30.84
C TYR A 427 -12.25 -25.34 30.63
N ALA A 428 -12.22 -24.23 29.90
CA ALA A 428 -13.42 -23.54 29.48
C ALA A 428 -13.94 -24.13 28.15
N MET A 429 -15.25 -24.22 28.02
CA MET A 429 -15.92 -24.74 26.83
C MET A 429 -17.03 -23.77 26.44
N GLY A 430 -16.92 -23.20 25.25
CA GLY A 430 -18.01 -22.46 24.63
C GLY A 430 -19.00 -23.47 24.05
N ARG A 431 -20.29 -23.20 24.26
CA ARG A 431 -21.37 -23.93 23.60
C ARG A 431 -22.10 -22.93 22.70
N PRO A 432 -22.19 -23.17 21.38
CA PRO A 432 -22.76 -22.20 20.45
C PRO A 432 -24.25 -21.95 20.67
N ASP A 433 -24.94 -22.88 21.33
CA ASP A 433 -26.35 -22.78 21.76
C ASP A 433 -26.54 -22.00 23.07
N LEU A 434 -25.47 -21.70 23.81
CA LEU A 434 -25.52 -20.95 25.05
C LEU A 434 -24.80 -19.62 24.84
N ALA A 435 -25.45 -18.50 25.18
CA ALA A 435 -24.82 -17.17 25.21
C ALA A 435 -23.82 -17.03 26.38
N HIS A 436 -23.19 -18.12 26.81
CA HIS A 436 -22.46 -18.28 28.05
C HIS A 436 -21.30 -19.27 27.87
N VAL A 437 -20.15 -18.99 28.51
CA VAL A 437 -18.98 -19.89 28.52
C VAL A 437 -18.94 -20.70 29.82
N THR A 438 -19.13 -22.02 29.69
CA THR A 438 -19.06 -22.95 30.82
C THR A 438 -17.63 -23.29 31.16
N VAL A 439 -17.22 -23.06 32.42
CA VAL A 439 -15.90 -23.45 32.92
C VAL A 439 -16.00 -24.72 33.76
N ILE A 440 -15.21 -25.75 33.41
CA ILE A 440 -15.20 -27.02 34.12
C ILE A 440 -13.80 -27.46 34.54
N CYS A 441 -13.72 -28.31 35.57
CA CYS A 441 -12.47 -28.90 36.01
C CYS A 441 -11.98 -29.99 35.06
N GLU A 442 -10.66 -30.26 35.10
CA GLU A 442 -10.01 -31.29 34.28
C GLU A 442 -10.67 -32.67 34.37
N LYS A 443 -11.11 -33.07 35.57
CA LYS A 443 -11.80 -34.35 35.79
C LYS A 443 -13.10 -34.42 35.00
N CYS A 444 -13.96 -33.41 35.13
CA CYS A 444 -15.22 -33.32 34.40
C CYS A 444 -14.98 -33.27 32.89
N TYR A 445 -13.93 -32.58 32.44
CA TYR A 445 -13.57 -32.50 31.02
C TYR A 445 -13.17 -33.87 30.46
N LYS A 446 -12.26 -34.58 31.12
CA LYS A 446 -11.83 -35.94 30.72
C LYS A 446 -13.00 -36.92 30.69
N SER A 447 -13.90 -36.87 31.68
CA SER A 447 -15.10 -37.70 31.71
C SER A 447 -16.06 -37.42 30.55
N ALA A 448 -16.27 -36.14 30.19
CA ALA A 448 -17.11 -35.75 29.06
C ALA A 448 -16.49 -36.18 27.71
N ALA A 449 -15.17 -36.01 27.55
CA ALA A 449 -14.44 -36.40 26.35
C ALA A 449 -14.47 -37.93 26.13
N ALA A 450 -14.31 -38.73 27.19
CA ALA A 450 -14.41 -40.19 27.13
C ALA A 450 -15.82 -40.66 26.69
N LYS A 451 -16.88 -40.03 27.21
CA LYS A 451 -18.27 -40.31 26.79
C LYS A 451 -18.52 -39.96 25.31
N LYS A 452 -17.93 -38.86 24.80
CA LYS A 452 -18.01 -38.48 23.37
C LYS A 452 -17.30 -39.50 22.47
N LYS A 453 -16.10 -39.97 22.85
CA LYS A 453 -15.37 -41.01 22.09
C LYS A 453 -16.17 -42.31 21.97
N ASN A 454 -16.80 -42.77 23.06
CA ASN A 454 -17.61 -43.99 23.04
C ASN A 454 -18.88 -43.83 22.19
N ARG A 455 -19.54 -42.67 22.21
CA ARG A 455 -20.68 -42.38 21.32
C ARG A 455 -20.30 -42.36 19.84
N LYS A 456 -19.13 -41.81 19.49
CA LYS A 456 -18.65 -41.77 18.09
C LYS A 456 -18.29 -43.18 17.60
N LYS A 457 -17.59 -43.97 18.43
CA LYS A 457 -17.25 -45.38 18.15
C LYS A 457 -18.48 -46.27 17.97
N ASN A 458 -19.54 -46.06 18.77
CA ASN A 458 -20.80 -46.79 18.60
C ASN A 458 -21.59 -46.36 17.36
N LYS A 459 -21.44 -45.11 16.89
CA LYS A 459 -22.08 -44.63 15.67
C LYS A 459 -21.39 -45.17 14.41
N ASP A 460 -20.06 -45.23 14.43
CA ASP A 460 -19.25 -45.79 13.35
C ASP A 460 -19.35 -47.33 13.27
N ASN A 461 -19.63 -48.02 14.38
CA ASN A 461 -19.93 -49.46 14.42
C ASN A 461 -21.41 -49.80 14.15
N SER A 462 -22.25 -48.80 13.88
CA SER A 462 -23.69 -48.95 13.56
C SER A 462 -24.04 -48.57 12.12
N ARG A 463 -23.01 -48.34 11.30
CA ARG A 463 -23.05 -48.36 9.83
C ARG A 463 -22.29 -49.58 9.36
#